data_AF-A0A369JMF5-F1
#
_entry.id   AF-A0A369JMF5-F1
#
_cell.length_a   1.000
_cell.length_b   1.000
_cell.length_c   1.000
_cell.angle_alpha   90.00
_cell.angle_beta   90.00
_cell.angle_gamma   90.00
#
_symmetry.space_group_name_H-M   'P 1'
#
loop_
_entity.id
_entity.type
_entity.pdbx_description
1 polymer ?
#
loop_
_entity_poly.entity_id
_entity_poly.type
_entity_poly.pdbx_seq_one_letter_code
_entity_poly.pdbx_strand_id
1 'polypeptide(L)'
;MSEISNKRPRSRSDEQRTSTSDEAAQFKAANDIPESQEPPEKKPKEDDGVSIPTVHLTEAMAREMRSGFDLNLAITRVTSLYERINSIGHCLTRYEEGNPPSDEQQEVLDALRNVYEDFPRPYCHGAFDTDLFHLKITRHGCEFDGDLSTYETSTNTIRNRLRTWYENAAISGYGDMKALETKVDFQVRDAREILASDFTVDSGILDLVRSTWAERFTPREVRVSPYKIHIYGPGGHFKSHRDTPEHGLVGTFLIGLGDTRLYSEAVHGKFLIGEEALSADVLSWVAFHPDVPHSVSKMEENQYRAVIAFKLFNEGQPDEHEAAYRELELQKRTEAILSKIPPPYGILLDHKYPMGVLQLNGFDAILLAAARRQQGTDVHVLPVLIQTSSDVYDDEDTENEDRFYTYILPFTSAHVDFILGKDDISDAKEKVKFFEDIEDVPFYSRDFKQTTFRWQTEERDINYTGNESDGTSENSIYLSYALLVLPMAIKSKDSDCGCSDD
;
A
#
# COMPACT_ATOMS: atom_id res chain seq x y z
N MET A 1 -29.17 -13.08 -37.88
CA MET A 1 -29.84 -11.81 -38.20
C MET A 1 -28.95 -10.67 -37.73
N SER A 2 -28.61 -9.79 -38.67
CA SER A 2 -27.90 -8.50 -38.57
C SER A 2 -26.51 -8.46 -37.93
N GLU A 3 -25.50 -8.61 -38.80
CA GLU A 3 -24.15 -8.04 -38.69
C GLU A 3 -24.21 -6.50 -38.76
N ILE A 4 -23.42 -5.80 -37.96
CA ILE A 4 -23.12 -4.37 -38.16
C ILE A 4 -21.61 -4.17 -38.22
N SER A 5 -21.17 -3.97 -39.45
CA SER A 5 -19.87 -3.48 -39.89
C SER A 5 -19.68 -2.02 -39.47
N ASN A 6 -18.52 -1.68 -38.88
CA ASN A 6 -18.11 -0.28 -38.72
C ASN A 6 -16.69 -0.08 -39.26
N LYS A 7 -16.63 0.45 -40.49
CA LYS A 7 -15.44 1.04 -41.12
C LYS A 7 -15.14 2.40 -40.47
N ARG A 8 -13.89 2.61 -40.02
CA ARG A 8 -13.33 3.95 -39.76
C ARG A 8 -12.53 4.43 -40.99
N PRO A 9 -12.70 5.68 -41.45
CA PRO A 9 -11.79 6.28 -42.41
C PRO A 9 -10.63 7.00 -41.69
N ARG A 10 -9.44 6.88 -42.29
CA ARG A 10 -8.26 7.72 -42.03
C ARG A 10 -8.48 9.09 -42.68
N SER A 11 -8.04 10.17 -42.01
CA SER A 11 -7.59 11.38 -42.70
C SER A 11 -6.40 12.00 -41.97
N ARG A 12 -5.38 12.32 -42.78
CA ARG A 12 -4.18 13.11 -42.47
C ARG A 12 -4.48 14.61 -42.61
N SER A 13 -3.56 15.41 -42.06
CA SER A 13 -3.15 16.80 -42.35
C SER A 13 -3.13 17.59 -41.04
N ASP A 14 -2.23 18.52 -40.75
CA ASP A 14 -0.98 18.96 -41.36
C ASP A 14 -0.25 19.79 -40.29
N GLU A 15 1.01 20.04 -40.55
CA GLU A 15 1.98 20.84 -39.81
C GLU A 15 1.48 22.23 -39.39
N GLN A 16 1.93 22.71 -38.23
CA GLN A 16 2.43 24.09 -38.13
C GLN A 16 3.43 24.25 -36.98
N ARG A 17 4.70 24.39 -37.39
CA ARG A 17 5.79 25.00 -36.63
C ARG A 17 5.42 26.43 -36.26
N THR A 18 5.62 26.81 -35.00
CA THR A 18 6.08 28.16 -34.68
C THR A 18 7.13 28.12 -33.56
N SER A 19 8.17 28.88 -33.80
CA SER A 19 9.40 29.06 -33.03
C SER A 19 9.40 30.46 -32.43
N THR A 20 9.66 30.59 -31.14
CA THR A 20 10.15 31.83 -30.47
C THR A 20 10.79 31.38 -29.16
N SER A 21 12.12 31.24 -29.05
CA SER A 21 13.15 32.29 -28.83
C SER A 21 12.99 33.05 -27.51
N ASP A 22 14.00 32.83 -26.66
CA ASP A 22 14.67 33.81 -25.80
C ASP A 22 13.86 34.58 -24.74
N GLU A 23 14.05 34.17 -23.47
CA GLU A 23 14.27 35.11 -22.37
C GLU A 23 14.91 34.39 -21.17
N ALA A 24 16.25 34.36 -21.15
CA ALA A 24 17.04 33.98 -19.99
C ALA A 24 17.98 35.14 -19.66
N ALA A 25 17.59 35.96 -18.67
CA ALA A 25 18.45 36.99 -18.12
C ALA A 25 18.27 37.11 -16.60
N GLN A 26 19.40 36.92 -15.92
CA GLN A 26 19.83 37.67 -14.73
C GLN A 26 19.15 37.35 -13.39
N PHE A 27 19.81 36.48 -12.60
CA PHE A 27 19.94 36.68 -11.16
C PHE A 27 21.41 36.51 -10.74
N LYS A 28 22.01 37.62 -10.29
CA LYS A 28 23.30 37.69 -9.59
C LYS A 28 23.17 38.77 -8.50
N ALA A 29 23.82 38.51 -7.36
CA ALA A 29 23.94 39.32 -6.13
C ALA A 29 22.76 39.10 -5.13
N ALA A 30 22.97 38.91 -3.83
CA ALA A 30 24.16 39.06 -2.99
C ALA A 30 24.03 38.13 -1.77
N ASN A 31 25.12 37.45 -1.40
CA ASN A 31 25.29 36.80 -0.10
C ASN A 31 26.21 37.69 0.73
N ASP A 32 25.64 38.37 1.72
CA ASP A 32 26.37 38.99 2.83
C ASP A 32 25.65 38.57 4.12
N ILE A 33 26.22 37.59 4.83
CA ILE A 33 25.83 37.24 6.21
C ILE A 33 27.05 37.51 7.09
N PRO A 34 26.96 38.42 8.08
CA PRO A 34 28.05 38.64 9.01
C PRO A 34 28.06 37.57 10.11
N GLU A 35 29.25 36.99 10.26
CA GLU A 35 29.79 36.29 11.43
C GLU A 35 29.33 36.94 12.75
N SER A 36 28.72 36.15 13.63
CA SER A 36 28.50 36.54 15.03
C SER A 36 28.87 35.40 15.97
N GLN A 37 29.47 35.83 17.06
CA GLN A 37 30.37 35.09 17.93
C GLN A 37 29.62 34.35 19.04
N GLU A 38 30.02 33.11 19.30
CA GLU A 38 29.69 32.41 20.56
C GLU A 38 30.46 33.00 21.76
N PRO A 39 29.85 32.98 22.95
CA PRO A 39 30.58 32.84 24.21
C PRO A 39 30.28 31.50 24.91
N PRO A 40 31.20 31.04 25.79
CA PRO A 40 31.31 29.64 26.17
C PRO A 40 30.43 29.28 27.37
N GLU A 41 29.69 28.17 27.26
CA GLU A 41 29.07 27.52 28.42
C GLU A 41 29.82 26.27 28.87
N LYS A 42 29.86 26.14 30.20
CA LYS A 42 30.72 25.28 30.99
C LYS A 42 30.29 23.82 30.91
N LYS A 43 31.24 22.92 30.59
CA LYS A 43 31.07 21.48 30.75
C LYS A 43 31.00 21.10 32.24
N PRO A 44 30.01 20.28 32.67
CA PRO A 44 30.11 19.51 33.90
C PRO A 44 30.98 18.25 33.68
N LYS A 45 31.53 17.76 34.79
CA LYS A 45 32.51 16.67 34.90
C LYS A 45 31.97 15.33 34.37
N GLU A 46 32.84 14.62 33.68
CA GLU A 46 32.70 13.22 33.28
C GLU A 46 32.62 12.32 34.53
N ASP A 47 31.63 11.44 34.53
CA ASP A 47 31.46 10.33 35.46
C ASP A 47 31.90 9.06 34.72
N ASP A 48 32.76 8.25 35.36
CA ASP A 48 33.38 7.05 34.79
C ASP A 48 32.33 5.94 34.61
N GLY A 49 31.66 5.95 33.46
CA GLY A 49 30.67 4.96 33.04
C GLY A 49 31.22 3.97 32.02
N VAL A 50 31.15 2.68 32.36
CA VAL A 50 31.48 1.49 31.58
C VAL A 50 31.19 1.64 30.07
N SER A 51 32.23 1.57 29.23
CA SER A 51 32.12 1.55 27.78
C SER A 51 31.53 0.22 27.28
N ILE A 52 30.25 0.22 26.93
CA ILE A 52 29.65 -0.86 26.14
C ILE A 52 30.08 -0.64 24.67
N PRO A 53 30.52 -1.67 23.92
CA PRO A 53 30.98 -1.51 22.55
C PRO A 53 29.80 -1.20 21.60
N THR A 54 29.45 0.08 21.47
CA THR A 54 28.34 0.54 20.63
C THR A 54 28.64 0.43 19.12
N VAL A 55 29.91 0.31 18.74
CA VAL A 55 30.33 0.37 17.32
C VAL A 55 30.12 -0.97 16.57
N HIS A 56 30.05 -2.11 17.27
CA HIS A 56 29.79 -3.40 16.61
C HIS A 56 28.30 -3.75 16.44
N LEU A 57 27.40 -3.13 17.21
CA LEU A 57 25.96 -3.40 17.10
C LEU A 57 25.38 -2.76 15.84
N THR A 58 25.86 -1.58 15.44
CA THR A 58 25.33 -0.85 14.28
C THR A 58 25.70 -1.49 12.94
N GLU A 59 26.90 -2.07 12.81
CA GLU A 59 27.29 -2.78 11.58
C GLU A 59 26.62 -4.15 11.43
N ALA A 60 26.33 -4.83 12.55
CA ALA A 60 25.58 -6.09 12.54
C ALA A 60 24.09 -5.86 12.23
N MET A 61 23.46 -4.85 12.85
CA MET A 61 22.07 -4.49 12.56
C MET A 61 21.90 -3.90 11.14
N ALA A 62 22.91 -3.16 10.64
CA ALA A 62 22.92 -2.68 9.25
C ALA A 62 23.16 -3.80 8.22
N ARG A 63 23.71 -4.95 8.62
CA ARG A 63 23.77 -6.16 7.78
C ARG A 63 22.48 -6.96 7.80
N GLU A 64 21.66 -6.84 8.84
CA GLU A 64 20.39 -7.56 8.97
C GLU A 64 19.20 -6.83 8.32
N MET A 65 19.18 -5.49 8.31
CA MET A 65 18.09 -4.76 7.67
C MET A 65 18.32 -4.62 6.17
N ARG A 66 17.48 -5.29 5.37
CA ARG A 66 17.43 -5.03 3.92
C ARG A 66 16.88 -3.62 3.68
N SER A 67 17.36 -3.02 2.61
CA SER A 67 16.85 -1.74 2.12
C SER A 67 15.73 -1.98 1.11
N GLY A 68 14.91 -0.96 0.86
CA GLY A 68 13.99 -0.97 -0.29
C GLY A 68 14.75 -1.16 -1.60
N PHE A 69 15.98 -0.64 -1.70
CA PHE A 69 16.83 -0.80 -2.89
C PHE A 69 17.18 -2.26 -3.16
N ASP A 70 17.52 -3.01 -2.11
CA ASP A 70 17.82 -4.44 -2.21
C ASP A 70 16.63 -5.22 -2.75
N LEU A 71 15.43 -4.95 -2.22
CA LEU A 71 14.20 -5.63 -2.63
C LEU A 71 13.82 -5.28 -4.07
N ASN A 72 13.89 -3.99 -4.45
CA ASN A 72 13.68 -3.52 -5.82
C ASN A 72 14.67 -4.17 -6.81
N LEU A 73 15.95 -4.26 -6.42
CA LEU A 73 16.98 -4.92 -7.22
C LEU A 73 16.72 -6.43 -7.35
N ALA A 74 16.24 -7.09 -6.29
CA ALA A 74 15.88 -8.50 -6.36
C ALA A 74 14.70 -8.72 -7.31
N ILE A 75 13.62 -7.94 -7.21
CA ILE A 75 12.44 -8.02 -8.08
C ILE A 75 12.85 -7.84 -9.56
N THR A 76 13.68 -6.85 -9.87
CA THR A 76 14.13 -6.59 -11.25
C THR A 76 15.03 -7.68 -11.81
N ARG A 77 15.71 -8.46 -10.96
CA ARG A 77 16.55 -9.59 -11.39
C ARG A 77 15.77 -10.89 -11.56
N VAL A 78 14.61 -11.05 -10.92
CA VAL A 78 13.79 -12.28 -10.95
C VAL A 78 13.55 -12.79 -12.37
N THR A 79 13.22 -11.90 -13.30
CA THR A 79 12.91 -12.28 -14.70
C THR A 79 14.07 -12.96 -15.41
N SER A 80 15.31 -12.58 -15.09
CA SER A 80 16.53 -13.21 -15.63
C SER A 80 16.97 -14.45 -14.85
N LEU A 81 16.37 -14.69 -13.68
CA LEU A 81 16.80 -15.69 -12.70
C LEU A 81 15.69 -16.67 -12.31
N TYR A 82 14.67 -16.83 -13.15
CA TYR A 82 13.56 -17.76 -12.90
C TYR A 82 14.05 -19.17 -12.54
N GLU A 83 14.98 -19.72 -13.34
CA GLU A 83 15.60 -21.03 -13.07
C GLU A 83 16.34 -21.06 -11.71
N ARG A 84 16.95 -19.94 -11.32
CA ARG A 84 17.64 -19.82 -10.03
C ARG A 84 16.67 -19.76 -8.85
N ILE A 85 15.52 -19.10 -8.98
CA ILE A 85 14.49 -19.10 -7.93
C ILE A 85 13.93 -20.50 -7.75
N ASN A 86 13.58 -21.16 -8.86
CA ASN A 86 13.13 -22.56 -8.86
C ASN A 86 14.16 -23.52 -8.27
N SER A 87 15.44 -23.15 -8.26
CA SER A 87 16.50 -23.97 -7.65
C SER A 87 16.47 -23.98 -6.12
N ILE A 88 15.82 -23.00 -5.47
CA ILE A 88 15.73 -22.88 -4.00
C ILE A 88 14.40 -23.43 -3.48
N GLY A 89 13.31 -23.18 -4.20
CA GLY A 89 11.97 -23.66 -3.90
C GLY A 89 11.19 -23.75 -5.19
N HIS A 90 10.34 -24.76 -5.32
CA HIS A 90 9.60 -24.99 -6.55
C HIS A 90 8.57 -23.88 -6.80
N CYS A 91 8.21 -23.71 -8.07
CA CYS A 91 7.06 -22.91 -8.45
C CYS A 91 5.81 -23.48 -7.76
N LEU A 92 5.10 -22.65 -6.98
CA LEU A 92 3.97 -23.12 -6.18
C LEU A 92 2.81 -23.53 -7.08
N THR A 93 2.65 -22.86 -8.22
CA THR A 93 1.56 -23.12 -9.15
C THR A 93 2.00 -22.89 -10.57
N ARG A 94 1.60 -23.79 -11.46
CA ARG A 94 1.56 -23.57 -12.90
C ARG A 94 0.10 -23.64 -13.35
N TYR A 95 -0.51 -22.48 -13.60
CA TYR A 95 -1.83 -22.44 -14.22
C TYR A 95 -1.66 -22.51 -15.74
N GLU A 96 -2.29 -23.51 -16.34
CA GLU A 96 -2.52 -23.62 -17.78
C GLU A 96 -4.03 -23.52 -18.02
N GLU A 97 -4.45 -22.67 -18.95
CA GLU A 97 -5.86 -22.38 -19.26
C GLU A 97 -6.71 -23.64 -19.55
N GLY A 98 -6.07 -24.76 -19.88
CA GLY A 98 -6.72 -26.06 -20.15
C GLY A 98 -7.32 -26.78 -18.93
N ASN A 99 -7.10 -26.32 -17.69
CA ASN A 99 -7.63 -26.97 -16.48
C ASN A 99 -8.43 -25.98 -15.61
N PRO A 100 -9.70 -25.68 -15.96
CA PRO A 100 -10.55 -24.83 -15.13
C PRO A 100 -10.87 -25.50 -13.78
N PRO A 101 -11.25 -24.72 -12.75
CA PRO A 101 -11.78 -25.28 -11.51
C PRO A 101 -12.96 -26.22 -11.78
N SER A 102 -13.08 -27.29 -11.00
CA SER A 102 -14.28 -28.14 -11.04
C SER A 102 -15.52 -27.37 -10.56
N ASP A 103 -16.72 -27.85 -10.88
CA ASP A 103 -17.97 -27.24 -10.42
C ASP A 103 -18.01 -27.10 -8.88
N GLU A 104 -17.54 -28.13 -8.16
CA GLU A 104 -17.43 -28.11 -6.70
C GLU A 104 -16.46 -27.02 -6.20
N GLN A 105 -15.31 -26.84 -6.87
CA GLN A 105 -14.37 -25.76 -6.55
C GLN A 105 -14.99 -24.40 -6.85
N GLN A 106 -15.70 -24.27 -7.96
CA GLN A 106 -16.37 -23.03 -8.33
C GLN A 106 -17.45 -22.64 -7.31
N GLU A 107 -18.24 -23.58 -6.80
CA GLU A 107 -19.21 -23.34 -5.73
C GLU A 107 -18.55 -22.82 -4.45
N VAL A 108 -17.39 -23.37 -4.08
CA VAL A 108 -16.63 -22.93 -2.90
C VAL A 108 -16.08 -21.51 -3.11
N LEU A 109 -15.57 -21.20 -4.30
CA LEU A 109 -15.06 -19.87 -4.65
C LEU A 109 -16.17 -18.82 -4.67
N ASP A 110 -17.34 -19.17 -5.20
CA ASP A 110 -18.49 -18.28 -5.20
C ASP A 110 -19.01 -18.06 -3.78
N ALA A 111 -19.00 -19.09 -2.92
CA ALA A 111 -19.32 -18.93 -1.51
C ALA A 111 -18.32 -17.99 -0.80
N LEU A 112 -17.01 -18.14 -1.04
CA LEU A 112 -15.99 -17.27 -0.45
C LEU A 112 -16.15 -15.82 -0.92
N ARG A 113 -16.43 -15.63 -2.22
CA ARG A 113 -16.73 -14.32 -2.82
C ARG A 113 -17.92 -13.64 -2.14
N ASN A 114 -19.00 -14.38 -1.91
CA ASN A 114 -20.19 -13.85 -1.23
C ASN A 114 -19.87 -13.41 0.21
N VAL A 115 -19.04 -14.15 0.96
CA VAL A 115 -18.62 -13.72 2.31
C VAL A 115 -17.74 -12.48 2.24
N TYR A 116 -16.86 -12.39 1.24
CA TYR A 116 -16.06 -11.19 1.02
C TYR A 116 -16.94 -9.99 0.69
N GLU A 117 -17.96 -10.13 -0.16
CA GLU A 117 -18.86 -9.01 -0.53
C GLU A 117 -19.67 -8.45 0.66
N ASP A 118 -19.88 -9.27 1.70
CA ASP A 118 -20.43 -8.83 2.98
C ASP A 118 -19.43 -8.03 3.85
N PHE A 119 -18.14 -8.05 3.52
CA PHE A 119 -17.09 -7.33 4.23
C PHE A 119 -17.07 -5.84 3.85
N PRO A 120 -16.76 -4.92 4.78
CA PRO A 120 -16.59 -3.52 4.44
C PRO A 120 -15.62 -3.30 3.28
N ARG A 121 -15.95 -2.33 2.41
CA ARG A 121 -15.07 -1.88 1.34
C ARG A 121 -13.68 -1.51 1.90
N PRO A 122 -12.61 -1.61 1.10
CA PRO A 122 -11.26 -1.25 1.55
C PRO A 122 -11.08 0.26 1.82
N TYR A 123 -12.14 1.04 1.58
CA TYR A 123 -12.27 2.44 1.94
C TYR A 123 -13.70 2.74 2.38
N CYS A 124 -13.87 3.81 3.15
CA CYS A 124 -15.14 4.30 3.64
C CYS A 124 -15.09 5.83 3.76
N HIS A 125 -16.23 6.48 3.66
CA HIS A 125 -16.31 7.94 3.81
C HIS A 125 -17.62 8.34 4.49
N GLY A 126 -17.66 9.58 4.96
CA GLY A 126 -18.83 10.14 5.63
C GLY A 126 -18.61 11.58 6.04
N ALA A 127 -19.41 12.03 7.00
CA ALA A 127 -19.21 13.27 7.72
C ALA A 127 -19.32 12.95 9.22
N PHE A 128 -18.60 13.70 10.05
CA PHE A 128 -18.77 13.57 11.50
C PHE A 128 -20.09 14.21 11.95
N ASP A 129 -20.70 13.62 12.98
CA ASP A 129 -21.83 14.20 13.70
C ASP A 129 -21.35 15.21 14.77
N THR A 130 -20.52 16.16 14.32
CA THR A 130 -20.07 17.30 15.12
C THR A 130 -20.06 18.54 14.24
N ASP A 131 -20.37 19.68 14.83
CA ASP A 131 -20.45 20.96 14.12
C ASP A 131 -19.17 21.79 14.24
N LEU A 132 -18.21 21.36 15.07
CA LEU A 132 -16.99 22.09 15.40
C LEU A 132 -15.76 21.20 15.45
N PHE A 133 -14.66 21.74 14.94
CA PHE A 133 -13.33 21.14 14.95
C PHE A 133 -12.28 22.23 15.20
N HIS A 134 -11.63 22.21 16.35
CA HIS A 134 -10.55 23.15 16.63
C HIS A 134 -9.26 22.73 15.93
N LEU A 135 -8.65 23.68 15.21
CA LEU A 135 -7.37 23.50 14.54
C LEU A 135 -6.45 24.68 14.87
N LYS A 136 -5.20 24.35 15.21
CA LYS A 136 -4.15 25.34 15.36
C LYS A 136 -3.01 25.06 14.40
N ILE A 137 -2.67 26.03 13.57
CA ILE A 137 -1.53 26.04 12.65
C ILE A 137 -0.57 27.14 13.10
N THR A 138 0.70 26.78 13.24
CA THR A 138 1.79 27.65 13.71
C THR A 138 2.80 28.00 12.61
N ARG A 139 2.65 27.39 11.41
CA ARG A 139 3.50 27.69 10.25
C ARG A 139 3.40 29.16 9.85
N HIS A 140 4.55 29.79 9.65
CA HIS A 140 4.63 31.19 9.21
C HIS A 140 3.89 31.42 7.88
N GLY A 141 2.96 32.38 7.87
CA GLY A 141 2.10 32.72 6.73
C GLY A 141 0.90 31.79 6.54
N CYS A 142 0.75 30.76 7.38
CA CYS A 142 -0.41 29.87 7.40
C CYS A 142 -1.12 29.86 8.77
N GLU A 143 -0.80 30.81 9.64
CA GLU A 143 -1.27 30.80 11.03
C GLU A 143 -2.79 30.76 11.10
N PHE A 144 -3.28 29.88 11.97
CA PHE A 144 -4.71 29.70 12.24
C PHE A 144 -4.85 29.18 13.66
N ASP A 145 -5.82 29.69 14.41
CA ASP A 145 -6.15 29.21 15.75
C ASP A 145 -7.64 29.47 15.94
N GLY A 146 -8.45 28.43 15.75
CA GLY A 146 -9.90 28.57 15.78
C GLY A 146 -10.66 27.32 15.38
N ASP A 147 -12.00 27.42 15.46
CA ASP A 147 -12.90 26.33 15.15
C ASP A 147 -13.32 26.37 13.68
N LEU A 148 -13.30 25.20 13.04
CA LEU A 148 -13.86 24.94 11.73
C LEU A 148 -15.26 24.37 11.91
N SER A 149 -16.22 24.89 11.15
CA SER A 149 -17.63 24.51 11.26
C SER A 149 -18.24 24.15 9.92
N THR A 150 -19.13 23.16 9.92
CA THR A 150 -19.98 22.79 8.78
C THR A 150 -20.88 23.95 8.32
N TYR A 151 -21.21 24.88 9.21
CA TYR A 151 -22.00 26.08 8.91
C TYR A 151 -21.18 27.26 8.38
N GLU A 152 -19.88 27.08 8.11
CA GLU A 152 -19.06 28.10 7.45
C GLU A 152 -19.54 28.28 5.99
N THR A 153 -20.60 29.08 5.82
CA THR A 153 -21.31 29.25 4.55
C THR A 153 -20.64 30.23 3.60
N SER A 154 -19.72 31.06 4.11
CA SER A 154 -19.00 32.02 3.28
C SER A 154 -17.90 31.30 2.50
N THR A 155 -18.22 30.89 1.26
CA THR A 155 -17.23 30.37 0.30
C THR A 155 -16.02 31.31 0.16
N ASN A 156 -16.21 32.62 0.35
CA ASN A 156 -15.12 33.59 0.33
C ASN A 156 -14.18 33.48 1.54
N THR A 157 -14.70 33.17 2.73
CA THR A 157 -13.87 32.98 3.93
C THR A 157 -12.99 31.73 3.77
N ILE A 158 -13.60 30.60 3.38
CA ILE A 158 -12.88 29.35 3.09
C ILE A 158 -11.85 29.60 1.99
N ARG A 159 -12.24 30.23 0.87
CA ARG A 159 -11.33 30.50 -0.25
C ARG A 159 -10.14 31.36 0.17
N ASN A 160 -10.37 32.44 0.90
CA ASN A 160 -9.28 33.31 1.34
C ASN A 160 -8.31 32.56 2.26
N ARG A 161 -8.83 31.79 3.22
CA ARG A 161 -8.03 30.95 4.12
C ARG A 161 -7.18 29.94 3.33
N LEU A 162 -7.81 29.14 2.49
CA LEU A 162 -7.12 28.09 1.73
C LEU A 162 -6.12 28.65 0.73
N ARG A 163 -6.43 29.80 0.10
CA ARG A 163 -5.47 30.51 -0.77
C ARG A 163 -4.25 30.95 0.02
N THR A 164 -4.45 31.61 1.17
CA THR A 164 -3.34 32.05 2.02
C THR A 164 -2.47 30.87 2.46
N TRP A 165 -3.08 29.74 2.84
CA TRP A 165 -2.33 28.53 3.15
C TRP A 165 -1.55 28.00 1.95
N TYR A 166 -2.17 27.91 0.77
CA TYR A 166 -1.50 27.44 -0.45
C TYR A 166 -0.30 28.32 -0.85
N GLU A 167 -0.43 29.64 -0.71
CA GLU A 167 0.63 30.58 -1.07
C GLU A 167 1.86 30.52 -0.14
N ASN A 168 1.69 30.04 1.11
CA ASN A 168 2.74 30.07 2.14
C ASN A 168 3.19 28.67 2.62
N ALA A 169 2.44 27.61 2.29
CA ALA A 169 2.78 26.23 2.60
C ALA A 169 3.98 25.72 1.77
N ALA A 170 4.65 24.68 2.26
CA ALA A 170 5.79 24.09 1.56
C ALA A 170 5.33 23.36 0.29
N ILE A 171 6.19 23.23 -0.71
CA ILE A 171 5.93 22.35 -1.85
C ILE A 171 5.87 20.90 -1.35
N SER A 172 4.82 20.18 -1.70
CA SER A 172 4.67 18.76 -1.33
C SER A 172 5.31 17.88 -2.41
N GLY A 173 6.27 17.05 -2.01
CA GLY A 173 6.89 16.06 -2.88
C GLY A 173 6.04 14.80 -3.05
N TYR A 174 6.50 13.87 -3.88
CA TYR A 174 5.93 12.52 -3.99
C TYR A 174 7.05 11.49 -3.89
N GLY A 175 6.74 10.29 -3.39
CA GLY A 175 7.66 9.16 -3.38
C GLY A 175 7.77 8.53 -4.76
N ASP A 176 8.98 8.51 -5.34
CA ASP A 176 9.28 7.67 -6.49
C ASP A 176 9.80 6.33 -5.97
N MET A 177 8.96 5.29 -5.96
CA MET A 177 9.32 3.98 -5.39
C MET A 177 10.28 3.18 -6.28
N LYS A 178 10.55 3.64 -7.51
CA LYS A 178 11.56 3.03 -8.39
C LYS A 178 12.94 3.57 -8.08
N ALA A 179 13.05 4.89 -7.91
CA ALA A 179 14.28 5.56 -7.49
C ALA A 179 14.47 5.54 -5.97
N LEU A 180 13.41 5.20 -5.23
CA LEU A 180 13.28 5.18 -3.79
C LEU A 180 13.69 6.50 -3.12
N GLU A 181 13.23 7.60 -3.72
CA GLU A 181 13.50 8.96 -3.27
C GLU A 181 12.24 9.83 -3.38
N THR A 182 12.14 10.86 -2.53
CA THR A 182 11.07 11.85 -2.62
C THR A 182 11.45 12.93 -3.65
N LYS A 183 10.61 13.14 -4.66
CA LYS A 183 10.83 14.07 -5.77
C LYS A 183 9.80 15.19 -5.81
N VAL A 184 10.13 16.24 -6.57
CA VAL A 184 9.21 17.30 -6.96
C VAL A 184 9.06 17.27 -8.48
N ASP A 185 7.88 16.85 -8.95
CA ASP A 185 7.47 16.92 -10.36
C ASP A 185 6.01 17.38 -10.41
N PHE A 186 5.77 18.62 -10.86
CA PHE A 186 4.44 19.21 -10.95
C PHE A 186 3.52 18.50 -11.96
N GLN A 187 4.04 17.61 -12.82
CA GLN A 187 3.23 16.75 -13.67
C GLN A 187 2.74 15.48 -12.95
N VAL A 188 3.27 15.19 -11.76
CA VAL A 188 2.87 14.05 -10.91
C VAL A 188 2.07 14.54 -9.72
N ARG A 189 2.59 15.54 -9.02
CA ARG A 189 1.99 16.16 -7.84
C ARG A 189 2.23 17.66 -7.88
N ASP A 190 1.15 18.42 -7.92
CA ASP A 190 1.18 19.86 -7.65
C ASP A 190 0.29 20.13 -6.43
N ALA A 191 0.94 20.17 -5.28
CA ALA A 191 0.31 20.37 -4.00
C ALA A 191 1.24 21.15 -3.07
N ARG A 192 0.68 21.57 -1.94
CA ARG A 192 1.40 22.16 -0.82
C ARG A 192 1.12 21.39 0.45
N GLU A 193 2.00 21.52 1.42
CA GLU A 193 1.86 20.84 2.70
C GLU A 193 2.28 21.67 3.91
N ILE A 194 1.63 21.35 5.03
CA ILE A 194 1.97 21.80 6.38
C ILE A 194 2.24 20.54 7.19
N LEU A 195 3.44 20.42 7.76
CA LEU A 195 3.89 19.22 8.48
C LEU A 195 3.21 19.11 9.85
N ALA A 196 3.12 17.90 10.41
CA ALA A 196 2.60 17.67 11.77
C ALA A 196 3.29 18.49 12.87
N SER A 197 4.54 18.91 12.70
CA SER A 197 5.23 19.81 13.63
C SER A 197 4.60 21.19 13.71
N ASP A 198 3.88 21.59 12.66
CA ASP A 198 3.40 22.95 12.47
C ASP A 198 1.89 23.08 12.76
N PHE A 199 1.22 22.00 13.18
CA PHE A 199 -0.19 22.07 13.58
C PHE A 199 -0.52 21.12 14.73
N THR A 200 -1.60 21.44 15.44
CA THR A 200 -2.17 20.58 16.48
C THR A 200 -3.67 20.48 16.29
N VAL A 201 -4.22 19.32 16.66
CA VAL A 201 -5.66 19.06 16.69
C VAL A 201 -6.06 18.64 18.11
N ASP A 202 -7.33 18.87 18.45
CA ASP A 202 -7.86 18.43 19.74
C ASP A 202 -7.90 16.91 19.87
N SER A 203 -7.73 16.42 21.11
CA SER A 203 -7.79 14.98 21.41
C SER A 203 -9.13 14.35 21.01
N GLY A 204 -10.24 15.10 21.10
CA GLY A 204 -11.56 14.61 20.71
C GLY A 204 -11.64 14.18 19.23
N ILE A 205 -10.83 14.78 18.36
CA ILE A 205 -10.77 14.39 16.93
C ILE A 205 -9.99 13.10 16.76
N LEU A 206 -8.91 12.93 17.52
CA LEU A 206 -8.17 11.66 17.52
C LEU A 206 -9.08 10.51 17.98
N ASP A 207 -9.93 10.77 18.97
CA ASP A 207 -10.92 9.81 19.45
C ASP A 207 -12.01 9.51 18.41
N LEU A 208 -12.52 10.54 17.71
CA LEU A 208 -13.47 10.37 16.61
C LEU A 208 -12.88 9.58 15.43
N VAL A 209 -11.63 9.84 15.06
CA VAL A 209 -10.92 9.08 14.01
C VAL A 209 -10.78 7.62 14.44
N ARG A 210 -10.36 7.37 15.69
CA ARG A 210 -10.18 6.01 16.22
C ARG A 210 -11.50 5.25 16.25
N SER A 211 -12.58 5.85 16.77
CA SER A 211 -13.89 5.17 16.83
C SER A 211 -14.46 4.91 15.44
N THR A 212 -14.38 5.89 14.54
CA THR A 212 -14.86 5.73 13.15
C THR A 212 -14.11 4.64 12.41
N TRP A 213 -12.79 4.53 12.62
CA TRP A 213 -12.01 3.42 12.09
C TRP A 213 -12.46 2.07 12.67
N ALA A 214 -12.55 1.97 14.00
CA ALA A 214 -12.91 0.74 14.72
C ALA A 214 -14.32 0.20 14.39
N GLU A 215 -15.22 1.05 13.88
CA GLU A 215 -16.56 0.66 13.42
C GLU A 215 -16.56 0.06 12.01
N ARG A 216 -15.56 0.37 11.18
CA ARG A 216 -15.61 0.14 9.73
C ARG A 216 -14.48 -0.74 9.21
N PHE A 217 -13.37 -0.85 9.93
CA PHE A 217 -12.15 -1.49 9.46
C PHE A 217 -11.59 -2.48 10.48
N THR A 218 -10.76 -3.40 9.97
CA THR A 218 -9.99 -4.37 10.75
C THR A 218 -8.50 -4.15 10.43
N PRO A 219 -7.59 -4.04 11.42
CA PRO A 219 -7.84 -4.15 12.86
C PRO A 219 -8.59 -2.94 13.43
N ARG A 220 -9.36 -3.16 14.51
CA ARG A 220 -10.18 -2.11 15.12
C ARG A 220 -9.37 -1.17 16.01
N GLU A 221 -8.42 -1.73 16.76
CA GLU A 221 -7.57 -1.00 17.69
C GLU A 221 -6.38 -0.37 16.97
N VAL A 222 -6.34 0.96 16.98
CA VAL A 222 -5.32 1.73 16.26
C VAL A 222 -4.85 2.95 17.04
N ARG A 223 -3.57 3.24 16.88
CA ARG A 223 -2.96 4.52 17.21
C ARG A 223 -3.19 5.49 16.07
N VAL A 224 -3.82 6.63 16.38
CA VAL A 224 -4.00 7.71 15.41
C VAL A 224 -2.87 8.71 15.56
N SER A 225 -2.19 9.05 14.46
CA SER A 225 -1.14 10.05 14.42
C SER A 225 -1.47 11.12 13.38
N PRO A 226 -1.61 12.41 13.77
CA PRO A 226 -1.61 13.51 12.80
C PRO A 226 -0.35 13.43 11.93
N TYR A 227 -0.51 13.70 10.63
CA TYR A 227 0.59 13.55 9.68
C TYR A 227 0.93 14.84 8.95
N LYS A 228 0.01 15.34 8.12
CA LYS A 228 0.21 16.55 7.33
C LYS A 228 -1.11 17.14 6.89
N ILE A 229 -1.13 18.44 6.64
CA ILE A 229 -2.21 19.10 5.92
C ILE A 229 -1.82 19.19 4.46
N HIS A 230 -2.67 18.65 3.58
CA HIS A 230 -2.51 18.79 2.13
C HIS A 230 -3.38 19.90 1.60
N ILE A 231 -2.78 20.76 0.77
CA ILE A 231 -3.46 21.91 0.17
C ILE A 231 -3.24 21.87 -1.34
N TYR A 232 -4.33 21.98 -2.09
CA TYR A 232 -4.32 22.07 -3.54
C TYR A 232 -4.92 23.42 -3.95
N GLY A 233 -4.27 24.11 -4.87
CA GLY A 233 -4.73 25.37 -5.48
C GLY A 233 -4.98 25.18 -6.99
N PRO A 234 -5.10 26.27 -7.77
CA PRO A 234 -5.35 26.20 -9.21
C PRO A 234 -4.34 25.33 -9.95
N GLY A 235 -4.82 24.37 -10.77
CA GLY A 235 -3.98 23.41 -11.47
C GLY A 235 -3.40 22.27 -10.61
N GLY A 236 -3.55 22.39 -9.29
CA GLY A 236 -3.09 21.40 -8.31
C GLY A 236 -3.74 20.04 -8.54
N HIS A 237 -2.97 18.98 -8.33
CA HIS A 237 -3.42 17.60 -8.51
C HIS A 237 -2.44 16.64 -7.84
N PHE A 238 -2.84 15.37 -7.77
CA PHE A 238 -1.93 14.27 -7.50
C PHE A 238 -2.37 13.06 -8.32
N LYS A 239 -1.49 12.54 -9.18
CA LYS A 239 -1.72 11.31 -9.93
C LYS A 239 -2.08 10.14 -9.00
N SER A 240 -2.67 9.11 -9.61
CA SER A 240 -2.99 7.88 -8.89
C SER A 240 -1.74 7.27 -8.28
N HIS A 241 -1.82 6.99 -6.98
CA HIS A 241 -0.74 6.49 -6.15
C HIS A 241 -1.31 5.60 -5.02
N ARG A 242 -0.43 4.92 -4.31
CA ARG A 242 -0.72 4.28 -3.02
C ARG A 242 0.02 5.05 -1.92
N ASP A 243 -0.39 4.91 -0.68
CA ASP A 243 0.41 5.49 0.40
C ASP A 243 1.73 4.74 0.54
N THR A 244 2.74 5.39 1.10
CA THR A 244 4.04 4.73 1.31
C THR A 244 3.90 3.71 2.45
N PRO A 245 4.28 2.45 2.25
CA PRO A 245 4.18 1.46 3.31
C PRO A 245 5.14 1.80 4.46
N GLU A 246 4.67 1.55 5.67
CA GLU A 246 5.38 1.75 6.93
C GLU A 246 5.06 0.58 7.85
N HIS A 247 6.02 0.24 8.71
CA HIS A 247 5.83 -0.86 9.64
C HIS A 247 4.64 -0.58 10.57
N GLY A 248 3.66 -1.49 10.55
CA GLY A 248 2.44 -1.41 11.36
C GLY A 248 1.41 -0.39 10.87
N LEU A 249 1.62 0.29 9.73
CA LEU A 249 0.62 1.18 9.13
C LEU A 249 -0.53 0.34 8.57
N VAL A 250 -1.74 0.60 9.06
CA VAL A 250 -2.96 -0.15 8.67
C VAL A 250 -3.98 0.70 7.96
N GLY A 251 -3.84 2.02 8.00
CA GLY A 251 -4.78 2.94 7.36
C GLY A 251 -4.29 4.36 7.23
N THR A 252 -4.97 5.09 6.37
CA THR A 252 -4.94 6.55 6.26
C THR A 252 -6.35 7.08 6.44
N PHE A 253 -6.46 8.19 7.17
CA PHE A 253 -7.73 8.87 7.41
C PHE A 253 -7.57 10.34 7.07
N LEU A 254 -8.45 10.86 6.21
CA LEU A 254 -8.45 12.23 5.74
C LEU A 254 -9.68 12.95 6.28
N ILE A 255 -9.49 14.16 6.80
CA ILE A 255 -10.58 15.07 7.22
C ILE A 255 -10.54 16.32 6.36
N GLY A 256 -11.67 16.71 5.78
CA GLY A 256 -11.84 17.93 5.01
C GLY A 256 -11.75 19.19 5.86
N LEU A 257 -10.95 20.16 5.39
CA LEU A 257 -10.81 21.50 5.99
C LEU A 257 -11.48 22.61 5.17
N GLY A 258 -11.99 22.25 4.00
CA GLY A 258 -12.61 23.17 3.08
C GLY A 258 -12.35 22.81 1.62
N ASP A 259 -13.35 23.15 0.82
CA ASP A 259 -13.40 22.90 -0.61
C ASP A 259 -14.13 24.07 -1.25
N THR A 260 -13.49 24.79 -2.18
CA THR A 260 -14.09 26.01 -2.76
C THR A 260 -14.82 25.77 -4.07
N ARG A 261 -15.12 24.51 -4.39
CA ARG A 261 -15.78 24.16 -5.64
C ARG A 261 -17.23 24.60 -5.66
N LEU A 262 -17.72 24.82 -6.87
CA LEU A 262 -19.14 25.03 -7.13
C LEU A 262 -19.77 23.66 -7.43
N TYR A 263 -20.97 23.42 -6.90
CA TYR A 263 -21.69 22.13 -6.92
C TYR A 263 -21.90 21.47 -8.30
N SER A 264 -21.56 22.12 -9.41
CA SER A 264 -21.96 21.72 -10.77
C SER A 264 -20.84 21.18 -11.67
N GLU A 265 -19.59 21.10 -11.23
CA GLU A 265 -18.49 20.67 -12.11
C GLU A 265 -18.17 19.17 -11.94
N ALA A 266 -18.30 18.45 -13.04
CA ALA A 266 -18.07 17.02 -13.10
C ALA A 266 -16.57 16.71 -12.90
N VAL A 267 -16.25 16.00 -11.82
CA VAL A 267 -14.98 15.31 -11.53
C VAL A 267 -13.75 16.19 -11.19
N HIS A 268 -13.72 17.48 -11.49
CA HIS A 268 -12.55 18.34 -11.19
C HIS A 268 -12.32 18.58 -9.68
N GLY A 269 -11.06 18.60 -9.26
CA GLY A 269 -10.64 18.79 -7.87
C GLY A 269 -11.17 17.78 -6.84
N LYS A 270 -11.67 16.61 -7.28
CA LYS A 270 -12.19 15.55 -6.40
C LYS A 270 -11.05 14.65 -5.94
N PHE A 271 -11.17 14.13 -4.72
CA PHE A 271 -10.40 12.95 -4.32
C PHE A 271 -11.06 11.72 -4.93
N LEU A 272 -10.31 10.95 -5.72
CA LEU A 272 -10.82 9.77 -6.40
C LEU A 272 -10.28 8.53 -5.70
N ILE A 273 -11.19 7.64 -5.28
CA ILE A 273 -10.85 6.37 -4.63
C ILE A 273 -11.90 5.31 -5.01
N GLY A 274 -11.43 4.20 -5.59
CA GLY A 274 -12.33 3.23 -6.23
C GLY A 274 -13.21 3.91 -7.29
N GLU A 275 -14.53 3.75 -7.14
CA GLU A 275 -15.53 4.40 -8.02
C GLU A 275 -16.06 5.73 -7.46
N GLU A 276 -15.58 6.17 -6.30
CA GLU A 276 -16.08 7.37 -5.63
C GLU A 276 -15.27 8.62 -5.98
N ALA A 277 -15.96 9.76 -6.02
CA ALA A 277 -15.38 11.09 -6.20
C ALA A 277 -15.80 12.00 -5.04
N LEU A 278 -14.87 12.28 -4.14
CA LEU A 278 -15.15 12.88 -2.83
C LEU A 278 -14.70 14.34 -2.73
N SER A 279 -15.44 15.13 -1.94
CA SER A 279 -15.10 16.50 -1.53
C SER A 279 -14.33 16.55 -0.22
N ALA A 280 -13.61 17.65 -0.01
CA ALA A 280 -12.97 17.98 1.26
C ALA A 280 -13.78 19.03 2.04
N ASP A 281 -15.11 18.90 2.01
CA ASP A 281 -15.99 19.76 2.79
C ASP A 281 -15.60 19.68 4.28
N VAL A 282 -15.82 20.76 5.02
CA VAL A 282 -15.43 20.81 6.44
C VAL A 282 -16.07 19.63 7.18
N LEU A 283 -15.25 18.83 7.86
CA LEU A 283 -15.65 17.62 8.61
C LEU A 283 -16.20 16.46 7.78
N SER A 284 -16.17 16.53 6.45
CA SER A 284 -16.22 15.32 5.63
C SER A 284 -14.96 14.50 5.89
N TRP A 285 -15.07 13.18 5.80
CA TRP A 285 -13.94 12.29 5.99
C TRP A 285 -13.92 11.16 4.99
N VAL A 286 -12.72 10.64 4.73
CA VAL A 286 -12.50 9.39 4.00
C VAL A 286 -11.37 8.63 4.69
N ALA A 287 -11.56 7.32 4.87
CA ALA A 287 -10.60 6.40 5.46
C ALA A 287 -10.39 5.24 4.50
N PHE A 288 -9.15 4.74 4.42
CA PHE A 288 -8.81 3.65 3.52
C PHE A 288 -7.55 2.91 3.98
N HIS A 289 -7.40 1.66 3.55
CA HIS A 289 -6.15 0.93 3.74
C HIS A 289 -5.03 1.54 2.87
N PRO A 290 -3.77 1.58 3.33
CA PRO A 290 -2.71 2.37 2.70
C PRO A 290 -2.35 1.92 1.29
N ASP A 291 -2.61 0.64 0.99
CA ASP A 291 -2.39 0.10 -0.34
C ASP A 291 -3.50 0.51 -1.32
N VAL A 292 -4.63 1.07 -0.91
CA VAL A 292 -5.72 1.42 -1.83
C VAL A 292 -5.30 2.55 -2.80
N PRO A 293 -5.35 2.32 -4.14
CA PRO A 293 -5.05 3.36 -5.11
C PRO A 293 -6.00 4.55 -5.02
N HIS A 294 -5.45 5.76 -5.01
CA HIS A 294 -6.22 6.98 -4.95
C HIS A 294 -5.50 8.16 -5.61
N SER A 295 -6.25 9.21 -5.95
CA SER A 295 -5.71 10.40 -6.61
C SER A 295 -6.48 11.67 -6.24
N VAL A 296 -5.92 12.82 -6.61
CA VAL A 296 -6.65 14.10 -6.62
C VAL A 296 -6.68 14.60 -8.04
N SER A 297 -7.88 14.69 -8.62
CA SER A 297 -8.05 15.23 -9.97
C SER A 297 -7.69 16.72 -10.00
N LYS A 298 -7.36 17.19 -11.20
CA LYS A 298 -6.87 18.56 -11.39
C LYS A 298 -7.90 19.60 -10.92
N MET A 299 -7.43 20.57 -10.15
CA MET A 299 -8.19 21.73 -9.68
C MET A 299 -8.32 22.75 -10.82
N GLU A 300 -9.52 23.33 -10.98
CA GLU A 300 -9.75 24.41 -11.94
C GLU A 300 -9.20 25.76 -11.43
N GLU A 301 -9.26 26.77 -12.30
CA GLU A 301 -8.95 28.14 -11.91
C GLU A 301 -9.79 28.59 -10.70
N ASN A 302 -9.14 29.30 -9.77
CA ASN A 302 -9.75 29.83 -8.53
C ASN A 302 -10.29 28.77 -7.55
N GLN A 303 -9.97 27.49 -7.73
CA GLN A 303 -10.34 26.43 -6.80
C GLN A 303 -9.22 26.11 -5.81
N TYR A 304 -9.61 25.86 -4.55
CA TYR A 304 -8.74 25.43 -3.47
C TYR A 304 -9.39 24.30 -2.68
N ARG A 305 -8.56 23.38 -2.18
CA ARG A 305 -8.96 22.21 -1.39
C ARG A 305 -7.92 21.96 -0.31
N ALA A 306 -8.37 21.67 0.92
CA ALA A 306 -7.45 21.22 1.97
C ALA A 306 -7.99 20.05 2.79
N VAL A 307 -7.11 19.14 3.17
CA VAL A 307 -7.40 18.01 4.08
C VAL A 307 -6.30 17.84 5.12
N ILE A 308 -6.65 17.38 6.32
CA ILE A 308 -5.69 16.82 7.27
C ILE A 308 -5.61 15.32 7.02
N ALA A 309 -4.39 14.81 6.89
CA ALA A 309 -4.11 13.39 6.87
C ALA A 309 -3.66 12.90 8.24
N PHE A 310 -4.20 11.75 8.62
CA PHE A 310 -3.81 10.96 9.79
C PHE A 310 -3.32 9.60 9.34
N LYS A 311 -2.25 9.10 9.97
CA LYS A 311 -1.79 7.73 9.85
C LYS A 311 -2.35 6.90 10.99
N LEU A 312 -2.80 5.68 10.67
CA LEU A 312 -3.33 4.73 11.64
C LEU A 312 -2.39 3.56 11.73
N PHE A 313 -1.85 3.33 12.93
CA PHE A 313 -0.94 2.23 13.20
C PHE A 313 -1.62 1.21 14.09
N ASN A 314 -1.41 -0.06 13.81
CA ASN A 314 -1.86 -1.13 14.70
C ASN A 314 -1.11 -1.04 16.05
N GLU A 315 -1.84 -1.06 17.17
CA GLU A 315 -1.26 -1.06 18.52
C GLU A 315 -0.94 -2.46 19.05
N GLY A 316 -1.23 -3.51 18.29
CA GLY A 316 -0.58 -4.80 18.44
C GLY A 316 -0.82 -5.51 19.77
N GLN A 317 -2.05 -5.61 20.24
CA GLN A 317 -2.59 -6.78 20.97
C GLN A 317 -4.10 -6.66 20.85
N PRO A 318 -4.77 -7.30 19.87
CA PRO A 318 -6.23 -7.42 19.99
C PRO A 318 -6.50 -8.11 21.32
N ASP A 319 -7.28 -7.50 22.20
CA ASP A 319 -7.83 -8.25 23.32
C ASP A 319 -8.65 -9.39 22.68
N GLU A 320 -8.17 -10.63 22.80
CA GLU A 320 -8.82 -11.82 22.21
C GLU A 320 -10.30 -11.94 22.63
N HIS A 321 -10.68 -11.25 23.71
CA HIS A 321 -12.03 -11.18 24.24
C HIS A 321 -12.98 -10.19 23.53
N GLU A 322 -12.49 -9.28 22.69
CA GLU A 322 -13.27 -8.18 22.08
C GLU A 322 -13.37 -8.26 20.54
N ALA A 323 -13.17 -9.44 19.94
CA ALA A 323 -13.50 -9.65 18.53
C ALA A 323 -14.99 -9.29 18.31
N ALA A 324 -15.26 -8.35 17.40
CA ALA A 324 -16.63 -7.92 17.17
C ALA A 324 -17.47 -9.13 16.74
N TYR A 325 -18.71 -9.23 17.23
CA TYR A 325 -19.62 -10.34 16.87
C TYR A 325 -19.67 -10.58 15.35
N ARG A 326 -19.61 -9.50 14.55
CA ARG A 326 -19.56 -9.55 13.08
C ARG A 326 -18.30 -10.22 12.54
N GLU A 327 -17.12 -9.89 13.07
CA GLU A 327 -15.84 -10.50 12.65
C GLU A 327 -15.81 -11.99 12.98
N LEU A 328 -16.30 -12.37 14.16
CA LEU A 328 -16.39 -13.78 14.57
C LEU A 328 -17.37 -14.56 13.67
N GLU A 329 -18.51 -13.97 13.31
CA GLU A 329 -19.47 -14.59 12.41
C GLU A 329 -18.90 -14.77 10.99
N LEU A 330 -18.24 -13.74 10.47
CA LEU A 330 -17.54 -13.81 9.18
C LEU A 330 -16.44 -14.87 9.22
N GLN A 331 -15.63 -14.91 10.28
CA GLN A 331 -14.59 -15.92 10.47
C GLN A 331 -15.17 -17.33 10.43
N LYS A 332 -16.27 -17.61 11.15
CA LYS A 332 -16.93 -18.92 11.15
C LYS A 332 -17.46 -19.32 9.77
N ARG A 333 -18.08 -18.37 9.06
CA ARG A 333 -18.55 -18.60 7.68
C ARG A 333 -17.37 -18.92 6.75
N THR A 334 -16.30 -18.14 6.83
CA THR A 334 -15.06 -18.37 6.06
C THR A 334 -14.45 -19.73 6.40
N GLU A 335 -14.35 -20.09 7.68
CA GLU A 335 -13.83 -21.38 8.14
C GLU A 335 -14.61 -22.55 7.55
N ALA A 336 -15.95 -22.49 7.58
CA ALA A 336 -16.83 -23.52 7.01
C ALA A 336 -16.75 -23.66 5.48
N ILE A 337 -16.35 -22.59 4.79
CA ILE A 337 -16.11 -22.61 3.33
C ILE A 337 -14.73 -23.21 3.05
N LEU A 338 -13.69 -22.70 3.72
CA LEU A 338 -12.34 -23.18 3.52
C LEU A 338 -12.20 -24.66 3.88
N SER A 339 -12.98 -25.21 4.84
CA SER A 339 -12.94 -26.62 5.21
C SER A 339 -13.36 -27.57 4.09
N LYS A 340 -13.91 -27.05 2.99
CA LYS A 340 -14.27 -27.80 1.79
C LYS A 340 -13.15 -27.86 0.76
N ILE A 341 -12.07 -27.09 0.95
CA ILE A 341 -10.91 -27.07 0.05
C ILE A 341 -9.87 -28.05 0.59
N PRO A 342 -9.52 -29.12 -0.14
CA PRO A 342 -8.48 -30.04 0.31
C PRO A 342 -7.10 -29.35 0.23
N PRO A 343 -6.26 -29.45 1.28
CA PRO A 343 -4.86 -29.01 1.18
C PRO A 343 -4.04 -29.96 0.28
N PRO A 344 -3.00 -29.46 -0.41
CA PRO A 344 -2.53 -28.08 -0.37
C PRO A 344 -3.37 -27.13 -1.22
N TYR A 345 -3.51 -25.88 -0.77
CA TYR A 345 -4.10 -24.80 -1.58
C TYR A 345 -3.50 -23.44 -1.22
N GLY A 346 -3.56 -22.51 -2.16
CA GLY A 346 -3.16 -21.12 -1.98
C GLY A 346 -4.32 -20.15 -2.19
N ILE A 347 -4.30 -19.01 -1.49
CA ILE A 347 -5.23 -17.90 -1.71
C ILE A 347 -4.43 -16.61 -1.79
N LEU A 348 -4.49 -15.91 -2.93
CA LEU A 348 -3.93 -14.58 -3.08
C LEU A 348 -4.70 -13.60 -2.19
N LEU A 349 -3.95 -12.84 -1.39
CA LEU A 349 -4.49 -11.82 -0.50
C LEU A 349 -4.89 -10.58 -1.28
N ASP A 350 -5.92 -9.88 -0.79
CA ASP A 350 -6.46 -8.69 -1.44
C ASP A 350 -5.59 -7.45 -1.20
N HIS A 351 -5.09 -7.31 0.02
CA HIS A 351 -4.18 -6.24 0.36
C HIS A 351 -2.74 -6.59 0.01
N LYS A 352 -1.96 -5.53 -0.19
CA LYS A 352 -0.52 -5.59 -0.36
C LYS A 352 0.17 -5.19 0.93
N TYR A 353 1.31 -5.82 1.19
CA TYR A 353 2.04 -5.61 2.44
C TYR A 353 3.53 -5.42 2.20
N PRO A 354 4.25 -4.74 3.11
CA PRO A 354 5.70 -4.77 3.12
C PRO A 354 6.23 -6.18 3.38
N MET A 355 7.51 -6.42 3.06
CA MET A 355 8.20 -7.66 3.43
C MET A 355 8.13 -7.91 4.94
N GLY A 356 7.88 -9.16 5.35
CA GLY A 356 7.90 -9.54 6.77
C GLY A 356 6.64 -9.16 7.55
N VAL A 357 5.53 -8.88 6.88
CA VAL A 357 4.27 -8.57 7.55
C VAL A 357 3.83 -9.72 8.48
N LEU A 358 3.49 -9.37 9.72
CA LEU A 358 3.02 -10.33 10.72
C LEU A 358 1.50 -10.29 10.93
N GLN A 359 0.88 -9.13 10.65
CA GLN A 359 -0.52 -8.87 10.88
C GLN A 359 -1.17 -8.36 9.61
N LEU A 360 -2.26 -9.00 9.22
CA LEU A 360 -3.00 -8.69 8.00
C LEU A 360 -4.12 -7.70 8.29
N ASN A 361 -4.59 -7.03 7.24
CA ASN A 361 -5.64 -6.02 7.30
C ASN A 361 -6.94 -6.57 6.69
N GLY A 362 -8.07 -5.94 7.04
CA GLY A 362 -9.35 -6.20 6.39
C GLY A 362 -9.75 -7.68 6.37
N PHE A 363 -10.23 -8.13 5.21
CA PHE A 363 -10.69 -9.51 5.03
C PHE A 363 -9.54 -10.53 5.08
N ASP A 364 -8.32 -10.15 4.72
CA ASP A 364 -7.16 -11.04 4.76
C ASP A 364 -6.88 -11.52 6.19
N ALA A 365 -7.12 -10.67 7.20
CA ALA A 365 -7.02 -11.04 8.61
C ALA A 365 -8.03 -12.14 8.99
N ILE A 366 -9.28 -12.01 8.52
CA ILE A 366 -10.33 -13.00 8.73
C ILE A 366 -9.99 -14.30 8.05
N LEU A 367 -9.49 -14.22 6.81
CA LEU A 367 -9.09 -15.38 6.02
C LEU A 367 -7.97 -16.17 6.70
N LEU A 368 -6.92 -15.48 7.17
CA LEU A 368 -5.82 -16.10 7.92
C LEU A 368 -6.31 -16.73 9.22
N ALA A 369 -7.16 -16.03 9.98
CA ALA A 369 -7.71 -16.53 11.23
C ALA A 369 -8.61 -17.76 11.02
N ALA A 370 -9.34 -17.83 9.90
CA ALA A 370 -10.15 -18.98 9.52
C ALA A 370 -9.27 -20.16 9.07
N ALA A 371 -8.28 -19.92 8.21
CA ALA A 371 -7.35 -20.95 7.73
C ALA A 371 -6.59 -21.61 8.89
N ARG A 372 -6.07 -20.82 9.85
CA ARG A 372 -5.34 -21.34 11.03
C ARG A 372 -6.17 -22.22 11.96
N ARG A 373 -7.50 -22.19 11.88
CA ARG A 373 -8.38 -23.07 12.67
C ARG A 373 -8.59 -24.44 12.05
N GLN A 374 -8.17 -24.64 10.80
CA GLN A 374 -8.29 -25.94 10.15
C GLN A 374 -7.36 -26.97 10.79
N GLN A 375 -7.96 -28.05 11.29
CA GLN A 375 -7.20 -29.14 11.90
C GLN A 375 -6.35 -29.86 10.86
N GLY A 376 -5.13 -30.24 11.26
CA GLY A 376 -4.23 -31.02 10.40
C GLY A 376 -3.66 -30.22 9.22
N THR A 377 -3.65 -28.89 9.31
CA THR A 377 -3.04 -28.01 8.30
C THR A 377 -1.96 -27.11 8.90
N ASP A 378 -0.95 -26.77 8.10
CA ASP A 378 0.02 -25.73 8.39
C ASP A 378 -0.22 -24.53 7.46
N VAL A 379 -0.23 -23.31 8.01
CA VAL A 379 -0.70 -22.10 7.30
C VAL A 379 0.40 -21.06 7.28
N HIS A 380 0.88 -20.73 6.09
CA HIS A 380 1.94 -19.77 5.85
C HIS A 380 1.40 -18.51 5.16
N VAL A 381 1.89 -17.35 5.59
CA VAL A 381 1.67 -16.06 4.93
C VAL A 381 2.96 -15.72 4.19
N LEU A 382 2.90 -15.61 2.87
CA LEU A 382 4.10 -15.55 2.04
C LEU A 382 4.00 -14.41 1.04
N PRO A 383 5.06 -13.58 0.91
CA PRO A 383 5.18 -12.71 -0.25
C PRO A 383 5.35 -13.56 -1.51
N VAL A 384 4.67 -13.19 -2.59
CA VAL A 384 4.70 -13.91 -3.86
C VAL A 384 4.95 -12.97 -5.02
N LEU A 385 5.59 -13.50 -6.06
CA LEU A 385 5.64 -12.89 -7.39
C LEU A 385 4.75 -13.67 -8.32
N ILE A 386 4.04 -12.95 -9.18
CA ILE A 386 3.10 -13.53 -10.14
C ILE A 386 3.62 -13.20 -11.53
N GLN A 387 4.01 -14.24 -12.26
CA GLN A 387 4.54 -14.11 -13.61
C GLN A 387 3.52 -14.68 -14.59
N THR A 388 3.09 -13.85 -15.53
CA THR A 388 2.25 -14.29 -16.64
C THR A 388 3.07 -14.29 -17.93
N SER A 389 2.93 -15.33 -18.73
CA SER A 389 3.53 -15.43 -20.06
C SER A 389 2.51 -15.98 -21.04
N SER A 390 2.57 -15.50 -22.27
CA SER A 390 1.71 -15.95 -23.36
C SER A 390 2.56 -16.32 -24.56
N ASP A 391 2.33 -17.50 -25.11
CA ASP A 391 2.90 -17.92 -26.39
C ASP A 391 1.85 -17.65 -27.47
N VAL A 392 2.16 -16.72 -28.38
CA VAL A 392 1.31 -16.37 -29.52
C VAL A 392 1.95 -16.95 -30.78
N TYR A 393 1.24 -17.85 -31.46
CA TYR A 393 1.70 -18.48 -32.70
C TYR A 393 1.06 -17.76 -33.91
N ASP A 394 1.88 -17.19 -34.80
CA ASP A 394 1.43 -16.42 -35.99
C ASP A 394 1.29 -17.28 -37.26
N ASP A 395 1.38 -18.61 -37.14
CA ASP A 395 1.30 -19.51 -38.31
C ASP A 395 -0.16 -19.84 -38.63
N GLU A 396 -0.67 -19.29 -39.74
CA GLU A 396 -2.02 -19.57 -40.30
C GLU A 396 -2.27 -21.06 -40.58
N ASP A 397 -1.20 -21.88 -40.64
CA ASP A 397 -1.26 -23.30 -40.98
C ASP A 397 -1.16 -24.25 -39.76
N THR A 398 -1.00 -23.74 -38.54
CA THR A 398 -1.03 -24.58 -37.33
C THR A 398 -2.18 -24.19 -36.41
N GLU A 399 -3.07 -25.15 -36.09
CA GLU A 399 -4.09 -25.06 -35.04
C GLU A 399 -3.48 -24.99 -33.62
N ASN A 400 -2.33 -24.32 -33.46
CA ASN A 400 -1.74 -24.13 -32.15
C ASN A 400 -2.54 -23.03 -31.44
N GLU A 401 -3.37 -23.45 -30.49
CA GLU A 401 -4.07 -22.55 -29.59
C GLU A 401 -3.06 -21.68 -28.83
N ASP A 402 -3.33 -20.38 -28.75
CA ASP A 402 -2.59 -19.45 -27.89
C ASP A 402 -2.53 -20.02 -26.47
N ARG A 403 -1.34 -20.06 -25.88
CA ARG A 403 -1.18 -20.62 -24.53
C ARG A 403 -0.87 -19.52 -23.54
N PHE A 404 -1.68 -19.44 -22.49
CA PHE A 404 -1.43 -18.58 -21.34
C PHE A 404 -0.94 -19.39 -20.15
N TYR A 405 0.18 -18.94 -19.60
CA TYR A 405 0.79 -19.51 -18.40
C TYR A 405 0.81 -18.46 -17.29
N THR A 406 0.44 -18.88 -16.08
CA THR A 406 0.63 -18.06 -14.88
C THR A 406 1.38 -18.87 -13.83
N TYR A 407 2.45 -18.27 -13.29
CA TYR A 407 3.30 -18.83 -12.26
C TYR A 407 3.18 -18.00 -10.99
N ILE A 408 3.09 -18.69 -9.85
CA ILE A 408 3.13 -18.07 -8.52
C ILE A 408 4.40 -18.54 -7.85
N LEU A 409 5.31 -17.60 -7.62
CA LEU A 409 6.64 -17.84 -7.09
C LEU A 409 6.74 -17.31 -5.67
N PRO A 410 7.23 -18.10 -4.70
CA PRO A 410 7.51 -17.58 -3.38
C PRO A 410 8.63 -16.54 -3.48
N PHE A 411 8.51 -15.46 -2.72
CA PHE A 411 9.47 -14.35 -2.75
C PHE A 411 9.84 -13.89 -1.34
N THR A 412 10.20 -14.86 -0.52
CA THR A 412 10.60 -14.64 0.88
C THR A 412 11.95 -13.93 1.00
N SER A 413 12.31 -13.54 2.22
CA SER A 413 13.65 -13.03 2.58
C SER A 413 14.80 -13.89 2.04
N ALA A 414 14.69 -15.22 2.14
CA ALA A 414 15.71 -16.15 1.64
C ALA A 414 15.89 -16.07 0.12
N HIS A 415 14.80 -15.89 -0.64
CA HIS A 415 14.88 -15.70 -2.08
C HIS A 415 15.59 -14.40 -2.43
N VAL A 416 15.26 -13.31 -1.73
CA VAL A 416 15.90 -12.00 -1.90
C VAL A 416 17.40 -12.11 -1.63
N ASP A 417 17.79 -12.68 -0.50
CA ASP A 417 19.20 -12.80 -0.12
C ASP A 417 20.00 -13.64 -1.12
N PHE A 418 19.46 -14.75 -1.62
CA PHE A 418 20.11 -15.54 -2.65
C PHE A 418 20.21 -14.83 -4.02
N ILE A 419 19.16 -14.14 -4.46
CA ILE A 419 19.16 -13.37 -5.72
C ILE A 419 20.23 -12.28 -5.69
N LEU A 420 20.41 -11.66 -4.53
CA LEU A 420 21.44 -10.65 -4.30
C LEU A 420 22.84 -11.25 -4.05
N GLY A 421 22.96 -12.57 -3.94
CA GLY A 421 24.21 -13.27 -3.69
C GLY A 421 24.74 -13.13 -2.26
N LYS A 422 23.85 -12.83 -1.30
CA LYS A 422 24.14 -12.79 0.14
C LYS A 422 24.18 -14.19 0.75
N ASP A 423 23.29 -15.07 0.29
CA ASP A 423 23.26 -16.48 0.67
C ASP A 423 23.68 -17.37 -0.52
N ASP A 424 24.23 -18.55 -0.22
CA ASP A 424 24.37 -19.61 -1.21
C ASP A 424 23.07 -20.45 -1.34
N ILE A 425 23.05 -21.37 -2.31
CA ILE A 425 21.85 -22.19 -2.57
C ILE A 425 21.50 -23.12 -1.40
N SER A 426 22.50 -23.61 -0.67
CA SER A 426 22.30 -24.53 0.44
C SER A 426 21.68 -23.81 1.64
N ASP A 427 22.19 -22.63 1.97
CA ASP A 427 21.66 -21.77 3.02
C ASP A 427 20.23 -21.32 2.70
N ALA A 428 19.99 -20.89 1.45
CA ALA A 428 18.68 -20.46 1.02
C ALA A 428 17.66 -21.62 1.09
N LYS A 429 18.03 -22.82 0.63
CA LYS A 429 17.20 -24.03 0.71
C LYS A 429 16.83 -24.39 2.14
N GLU A 430 17.78 -24.34 3.07
CA GLU A 430 17.51 -24.67 4.46
C GLU A 430 16.50 -23.68 5.07
N LYS A 431 16.61 -22.38 4.76
CA LYS A 431 15.65 -21.34 5.20
C LYS A 431 14.24 -21.53 4.63
N VAL A 432 14.10 -22.20 3.50
CA VAL A 432 12.81 -22.47 2.84
C VAL A 432 12.44 -23.95 2.82
N LYS A 433 13.05 -24.77 3.67
CA LYS A 433 12.90 -26.23 3.67
C LYS A 433 11.46 -26.70 3.84
N PHE A 434 10.61 -25.90 4.45
CA PHE A 434 9.18 -26.21 4.55
C PHE A 434 8.46 -26.20 3.19
N PHE A 435 9.10 -25.73 2.12
CA PHE A 435 8.64 -25.85 0.72
C PHE A 435 9.20 -27.07 -0.02
N GLU A 436 10.04 -27.88 0.62
CA GLU A 436 10.57 -29.09 0.00
C GLU A 436 9.39 -29.99 -0.42
N ASP A 437 9.41 -30.46 -1.67
CA ASP A 437 8.37 -31.30 -2.29
C ASP A 437 6.98 -30.64 -2.46
N ILE A 438 6.88 -29.30 -2.40
CA ILE A 438 5.63 -28.59 -2.66
C ILE A 438 5.60 -28.08 -4.11
N GLU A 439 4.74 -28.67 -4.93
CA GLU A 439 4.52 -28.30 -6.32
C GLU A 439 3.03 -28.39 -6.69
N ASP A 440 2.65 -27.73 -7.79
CA ASP A 440 1.31 -27.78 -8.39
C ASP A 440 0.14 -27.47 -7.43
N VAL A 441 0.38 -26.58 -6.47
CA VAL A 441 -0.64 -26.10 -5.54
C VAL A 441 -1.65 -25.24 -6.29
N PRO A 442 -2.98 -25.48 -6.17
CA PRO A 442 -3.99 -24.60 -6.75
C PRO A 442 -4.04 -23.28 -5.98
N PHE A 443 -4.04 -22.15 -6.69
CA PHE A 443 -4.19 -20.83 -6.09
C PHE A 443 -5.48 -20.15 -6.53
N TYR A 444 -6.13 -19.52 -5.57
CA TYR A 444 -7.39 -18.82 -5.76
C TYR A 444 -7.22 -17.33 -5.54
N SER A 445 -8.00 -16.53 -6.27
CA SER A 445 -8.01 -15.07 -6.13
C SER A 445 -9.42 -14.54 -6.38
N ARG A 446 -9.83 -13.53 -5.61
CA ARG A 446 -11.11 -12.84 -5.84
C ARG A 446 -11.07 -12.04 -7.13
N ASP A 447 -10.07 -11.16 -7.21
CA ASP A 447 -9.83 -10.30 -8.35
C ASP A 447 -8.34 -10.30 -8.62
N PHE A 448 -7.92 -11.10 -9.60
CA PHE A 448 -6.53 -11.19 -9.99
C PHE A 448 -5.91 -9.82 -10.34
N LYS A 449 -6.67 -8.87 -10.90
CA LYS A 449 -6.14 -7.54 -11.22
C LYS A 449 -5.88 -6.70 -9.98
N GLN A 450 -6.70 -6.87 -8.94
CA GLN A 450 -6.52 -6.16 -7.67
C GLN A 450 -5.36 -6.74 -6.85
N THR A 451 -5.25 -8.07 -6.81
CA THR A 451 -4.23 -8.80 -6.04
C THR A 451 -2.83 -8.73 -6.68
N THR A 452 -2.76 -8.43 -7.98
CA THR A 452 -1.51 -8.30 -8.72
C THR A 452 -1.14 -6.86 -9.04
N PHE A 453 0.09 -6.64 -9.48
CA PHE A 453 0.47 -5.44 -10.21
C PHE A 453 1.40 -5.81 -11.35
N ARG A 454 1.39 -4.99 -12.40
CA ARG A 454 2.24 -5.21 -13.56
C ARG A 454 3.58 -4.56 -13.31
N TRP A 455 4.53 -5.35 -12.81
CA TRP A 455 5.91 -4.89 -12.74
C TRP A 455 6.57 -4.98 -14.12
N GLN A 456 6.52 -3.88 -14.87
CA GLN A 456 7.25 -3.74 -16.14
C GLN A 456 8.30 -2.63 -16.05
N THR A 457 9.44 -2.87 -16.69
CA THR A 457 10.58 -1.95 -16.72
C THR A 457 10.27 -0.61 -17.39
N GLU A 458 9.25 -0.56 -18.26
CA GLU A 458 8.98 0.56 -19.18
C GLU A 458 7.69 1.36 -18.89
N GLU A 459 6.73 0.84 -18.11
CA GLU A 459 5.48 1.55 -17.80
C GLU A 459 5.53 2.25 -16.43
N ARG A 460 5.05 3.50 -16.38
CA ARG A 460 4.82 4.24 -15.13
C ARG A 460 3.53 3.73 -14.50
N ASP A 461 3.61 2.58 -13.83
CA ASP A 461 2.48 2.03 -13.09
C ASP A 461 2.22 2.86 -11.80
N ILE A 462 0.97 2.86 -11.34
CA ILE A 462 0.49 3.52 -10.12
C ILE A 462 1.34 3.11 -8.90
N ASN A 463 1.91 1.91 -8.96
CA ASN A 463 2.69 1.29 -7.90
C ASN A 463 4.07 1.93 -7.67
N TYR A 464 4.52 2.84 -8.54
CA TYR A 464 5.79 3.58 -8.34
C TYR A 464 5.62 4.97 -7.75
N THR A 465 4.38 5.42 -7.53
CA THR A 465 4.10 6.72 -6.94
C THR A 465 3.59 6.50 -5.53
N GLY A 466 4.22 7.14 -4.55
CA GLY A 466 3.86 7.15 -3.14
C GLY A 466 3.73 8.57 -2.59
N ASN A 467 3.34 8.71 -1.32
CA ASN A 467 3.37 10.02 -0.65
C ASN A 467 4.81 10.50 -0.44
N GLU A 468 5.67 9.60 0.03
CA GLU A 468 7.12 9.77 0.22
C GLU A 468 7.84 8.48 -0.18
N SER A 469 9.17 8.48 -0.19
CA SER A 469 9.90 7.23 -0.29
C SER A 469 11.10 7.22 0.66
N ASP A 470 11.30 6.10 1.33
CA ASP A 470 12.47 5.81 2.15
C ASP A 470 13.16 4.55 1.61
N GLY A 471 14.08 4.74 0.66
CA GLY A 471 14.82 3.60 0.10
C GLY A 471 15.65 2.83 1.11
N THR A 472 15.87 3.35 2.32
CA THR A 472 16.69 2.69 3.34
C THR A 472 15.95 1.58 4.09
N SER A 473 14.61 1.54 4.00
CA SER A 473 13.77 0.58 4.72
C SER A 473 13.20 -0.49 3.77
N GLU A 474 13.32 -1.78 4.13
CA GLU A 474 12.64 -2.87 3.40
C GLU A 474 11.11 -2.76 3.45
N ASN A 475 10.58 -2.01 4.43
CA ASN A 475 9.15 -1.78 4.55
C ASN A 475 8.60 -0.80 3.51
N SER A 476 9.45 -0.21 2.67
CA SER A 476 9.02 0.80 1.71
C SER A 476 8.49 0.23 0.40
N ILE A 477 8.36 -1.09 0.23
CA ILE A 477 7.81 -1.66 -1.01
C ILE A 477 6.64 -2.59 -0.69
N TYR A 478 5.52 -2.39 -1.39
CA TYR A 478 4.41 -3.32 -1.36
C TYR A 478 4.70 -4.55 -2.21
N LEU A 479 4.42 -5.72 -1.64
CA LEU A 479 4.44 -7.01 -2.31
C LEU A 479 3.03 -7.59 -2.31
N SER A 480 2.73 -8.39 -3.34
CA SER A 480 1.59 -9.29 -3.30
C SER A 480 1.88 -10.41 -2.31
N TYR A 481 0.85 -10.85 -1.59
CA TYR A 481 0.96 -11.93 -0.64
C TYR A 481 -0.05 -13.03 -0.94
N ALA A 482 0.23 -14.22 -0.42
CA ALA A 482 -0.68 -15.33 -0.44
C ALA A 482 -0.72 -16.04 0.92
N LEU A 483 -1.86 -16.62 1.23
CA LEU A 483 -1.95 -17.72 2.18
C LEU A 483 -1.62 -19.01 1.46
N LEU A 484 -0.74 -19.81 2.03
CA LEU A 484 -0.45 -21.17 1.61
C LEU A 484 -0.86 -22.11 2.74
N VAL A 485 -1.79 -23.00 2.45
CA VAL A 485 -2.30 -23.99 3.40
C VAL A 485 -1.82 -25.36 2.96
N LEU A 486 -1.09 -26.04 3.84
CA LEU A 486 -0.43 -27.31 3.59
C LEU A 486 -0.99 -28.39 4.51
N PRO A 487 -1.02 -29.67 4.11
CA PRO A 487 -1.32 -30.73 5.05
C PRO A 487 -0.20 -30.82 6.08
N MET A 488 -0.52 -30.87 7.38
CA MET A 488 0.49 -31.21 8.38
C MET A 488 0.99 -32.61 8.06
N ALA A 489 2.30 -32.74 7.82
CA ALA A 489 2.92 -34.04 7.70
C ALA A 489 2.48 -34.88 8.90
N ILE A 490 1.80 -36.01 8.64
CA ILE A 490 1.47 -36.96 9.69
C ILE A 490 2.82 -37.38 10.23
N LYS A 491 3.23 -36.85 11.39
CA LYS A 491 4.42 -37.32 12.10
C LYS A 491 4.20 -38.81 12.25
N SER A 492 4.92 -39.61 11.45
CA SER A 492 4.82 -41.05 11.49
C SER A 492 5.00 -41.44 12.94
N LYS A 493 3.99 -42.09 13.52
CA LYS A 493 4.01 -42.58 14.91
C LYS A 493 5.05 -43.70 15.15
N ASP A 494 6.00 -43.84 14.24
CA ASP A 494 7.03 -44.86 14.22
C ASP A 494 8.30 -44.34 14.88
N SER A 495 8.28 -44.23 16.21
CA SER A 495 9.49 -44.34 17.04
C SER A 495 9.23 -44.72 18.50
N ASP A 496 7.99 -45.07 18.88
CA ASP A 496 7.68 -45.54 20.24
C ASP A 496 7.15 -46.98 20.23
N CYS A 497 7.95 -47.87 19.67
CA CYS A 497 7.86 -49.31 19.88
C CYS A 497 9.26 -49.87 20.20
N GLY A 498 9.90 -49.27 21.20
CA GLY A 498 11.14 -49.75 21.81
C GLY A 498 10.88 -50.36 23.18
N CYS A 499 10.54 -51.65 23.19
CA CYS A 499 10.87 -52.65 24.20
C CYS A 499 10.87 -52.26 25.71
N SER A 500 9.92 -52.84 26.45
CA SER A 500 10.25 -53.44 27.74
C SER A 500 9.70 -54.86 27.77
N ASP A 501 10.56 -55.81 27.42
CA ASP A 501 10.48 -57.17 27.94
C ASP A 501 10.83 -57.10 29.44
N ASP A 502 9.89 -57.53 30.28
CA ASP A 502 10.14 -58.32 31.50
C ASP A 502 8.82 -58.95 31.98
#